data_AF-A0A8S3RT98-F1
#
_entry.id   AF-A0A8S3RT98-F1
#
_cell.length_a   1.000
_cell.length_b   1.000
_cell.length_c   1.000
_cell.angle_alpha   90.00
_cell.angle_beta   90.00
_cell.angle_gamma   90.00
#
_symmetry.space_group_name_H-M   'P 1'
#
loop_
_entity.id
_entity.type
_entity.pdbx_description
1 polymer ?
#
loop_
_entity_poly.entity_id
_entity_poly.type
_entity_poly.pdbx_seq_one_letter_code
_entity_poly.pdbx_strand_id
1 'polypeptide(L)'
;MGRFLRAVTSKWYNSFKDNPMRLAYLITKYKSRHGWRHRDLLRLAHVTAVNRHIELIIKYVVQGLENAIRFAEYDTCPTTVEIIEFLISVEKTGKQTLIDTNEVKALIIKHELVQEHIHNDLLGNTDIWECLLRQMPVTAMLHNLGKMSKLHLLEGHSFFGRYSNHKT
;
A
#
# COMPACT_ATOMS: atom_id res chain seq x y z
N MET A 1 -6.72 -18.87 -19.19
CA MET A 1 -6.37 -19.70 -18.01
C MET A 1 -7.29 -20.91 -17.91
N GLY A 2 -6.76 -22.10 -17.60
CA GLY A 2 -7.57 -23.31 -17.39
C GLY A 2 -8.47 -23.23 -16.14
N ARG A 3 -9.51 -24.06 -16.08
CA ARG A 3 -10.54 -24.02 -15.01
C ARG A 3 -9.95 -24.09 -13.60
N PHE A 4 -8.97 -24.95 -13.39
CA PHE A 4 -8.28 -25.08 -12.11
C PHE A 4 -7.61 -23.76 -11.68
N LEU A 5 -6.81 -23.16 -12.56
CA LEU A 5 -6.13 -21.89 -12.27
C LEU A 5 -7.11 -20.77 -11.97
N ARG A 6 -8.20 -20.66 -12.75
CA ARG A 6 -9.27 -19.67 -12.47
C ARG A 6 -9.85 -19.85 -11.08
N ALA A 7 -10.15 -21.09 -10.68
CA ALA A 7 -10.69 -21.41 -9.37
C ALA A 7 -9.71 -21.08 -8.23
N VAL A 8 -8.43 -21.44 -8.37
CA VAL A 8 -7.40 -21.12 -7.36
C VAL A 8 -7.20 -19.61 -7.22
N THR A 9 -7.10 -18.89 -8.35
CA THR A 9 -6.97 -17.43 -8.32
C THR A 9 -8.17 -16.78 -7.66
N SER A 10 -9.40 -17.16 -8.03
CA SER A 10 -10.61 -16.64 -7.39
C SER A 10 -10.65 -16.96 -5.89
N LYS A 11 -10.28 -18.19 -5.50
CA LYS A 11 -10.21 -18.59 -4.09
C LYS A 11 -9.22 -17.73 -3.29
N TRP A 12 -8.08 -17.37 -3.86
CA TRP A 12 -7.08 -16.52 -3.18
C TRP A 12 -7.62 -15.11 -2.89
N TYR A 13 -8.27 -14.45 -3.85
CA TYR A 13 -8.86 -13.13 -3.58
C TYR A 13 -9.99 -13.21 -2.54
N ASN A 14 -10.84 -14.24 -2.64
CA ASN A 14 -11.97 -14.43 -1.73
C ASN A 14 -11.57 -14.98 -0.35
N SER A 15 -10.35 -15.49 -0.15
CA SER A 15 -9.89 -15.93 1.18
C SER A 15 -9.70 -14.79 2.17
N PHE A 16 -9.69 -13.54 1.69
CA PHE A 16 -9.60 -12.33 2.52
C PHE A 16 -10.96 -11.79 2.97
N LYS A 17 -12.05 -12.55 2.79
CA LYS A 17 -13.42 -12.09 3.13
C LYS A 17 -13.57 -11.55 4.56
N ASP A 18 -12.82 -12.15 5.51
CA ASP A 18 -12.85 -11.81 6.94
C ASP A 18 -11.78 -10.76 7.31
N ASN A 19 -10.88 -10.41 6.38
CA ASN A 19 -9.87 -9.36 6.52
C ASN A 19 -9.62 -8.64 5.18
N PRO A 20 -10.59 -7.85 4.70
CA PRO A 20 -10.49 -7.19 3.40
C PRO A 20 -9.41 -6.11 3.36
N MET A 21 -9.11 -5.46 4.50
CA MET A 21 -7.99 -4.50 4.60
C MET A 21 -6.66 -5.13 4.24
N ARG A 22 -6.43 -6.40 4.63
CA ARG A 22 -5.23 -7.13 4.23
C ARG A 22 -5.14 -7.31 2.71
N LEU A 23 -6.26 -7.57 2.03
CA LEU A 23 -6.27 -7.64 0.57
C LEU A 23 -5.93 -6.27 -0.03
N ALA A 24 -6.59 -5.21 0.43
CA ALA A 24 -6.32 -3.84 -0.02
C ALA A 24 -4.83 -3.48 0.11
N TYR A 25 -4.22 -3.79 1.26
CA TYR A 25 -2.78 -3.59 1.48
C TYR A 25 -1.90 -4.38 0.49
N LEU A 26 -2.19 -5.67 0.28
CA LEU A 26 -1.37 -6.53 -0.59
C LEU A 26 -1.43 -6.08 -2.05
N ILE A 27 -2.62 -5.74 -2.55
CA ILE A 27 -2.81 -5.36 -3.96
C ILE A 27 -2.21 -3.98 -4.27
N THR A 28 -2.13 -3.08 -3.29
CA THR A 28 -1.53 -1.75 -3.45
C THR A 28 -0.02 -1.80 -3.28
N LYS A 29 0.50 -2.64 -2.37
CA LYS A 29 1.93 -2.83 -2.17
C LYS A 29 2.58 -3.55 -3.36
N TYR A 30 1.91 -4.57 -3.88
CA TYR A 30 2.40 -5.41 -4.96
C TYR A 30 1.54 -5.28 -6.22
N LYS A 31 1.34 -4.04 -6.71
CA LYS A 31 0.52 -3.75 -7.92
C LYS A 31 0.88 -4.64 -9.10
N SER A 32 2.16 -4.96 -9.25
CA SER A 32 2.66 -5.94 -10.22
C SER A 32 3.94 -6.62 -9.74
N ARG A 33 4.11 -7.89 -10.11
CA ARG A 33 5.32 -8.70 -9.88
C ARG A 33 5.48 -9.74 -10.98
N HIS A 34 6.73 -9.97 -11.39
CA HIS A 34 7.09 -10.97 -12.41
C HIS A 34 6.24 -10.89 -13.69
N GLY A 35 5.95 -9.67 -14.16
CA GLY A 35 5.15 -9.43 -15.37
C GLY A 35 3.63 -9.52 -15.19
N TRP A 36 3.13 -9.89 -14.00
CA TRP A 36 1.69 -10.00 -13.72
C TRP A 36 1.18 -8.81 -12.93
N ARG A 37 0.01 -8.27 -13.33
CA ARG A 37 -0.75 -7.29 -12.55
C ARG A 37 -1.99 -7.94 -11.95
N HIS A 38 -2.42 -7.48 -10.78
CA HIS A 38 -3.69 -7.95 -10.19
C HIS A 38 -4.88 -7.73 -11.12
N ARG A 39 -4.91 -6.63 -11.88
CA ARG A 39 -5.95 -6.35 -12.89
C ARG A 39 -6.06 -7.47 -13.93
N ASP A 40 -4.93 -7.97 -14.41
CA ASP A 40 -4.90 -9.00 -15.45
C ASP A 40 -5.35 -10.35 -14.89
N LEU A 41 -4.88 -10.69 -13.68
CA LEU A 41 -5.31 -11.89 -12.97
C LEU A 41 -6.82 -11.91 -12.72
N LEU A 42 -7.39 -10.80 -12.24
CA LEU A 42 -8.82 -10.67 -11.97
C LEU A 42 -9.66 -10.88 -13.24
N ARG A 43 -9.21 -10.32 -14.37
CA ARG A 43 -9.88 -10.46 -15.68
C ARG A 43 -9.76 -11.87 -16.23
N LEU A 44 -8.56 -12.46 -16.24
CA LEU A 44 -8.31 -13.80 -16.78
C LEU A 44 -8.97 -14.91 -15.96
N ALA A 45 -9.06 -14.73 -14.65
CA ALA A 45 -9.67 -15.70 -13.74
C ALA A 45 -11.19 -15.55 -13.63
N HIS A 46 -11.77 -14.44 -14.12
CA HIS A 46 -13.18 -14.10 -13.95
C HIS A 46 -13.60 -14.17 -12.46
N VAL A 47 -12.85 -13.47 -11.61
CA VAL A 47 -13.08 -13.52 -10.16
C VAL A 47 -14.40 -12.84 -9.81
N THR A 48 -15.33 -13.61 -9.23
CA THR A 48 -16.54 -13.08 -8.59
C THR A 48 -16.25 -12.86 -7.10
N ALA A 49 -16.56 -11.66 -6.61
CA ALA A 49 -16.38 -11.32 -5.20
C ALA A 49 -17.38 -12.08 -4.32
N VAL A 50 -16.92 -12.59 -3.17
CA VAL A 50 -17.77 -13.30 -2.19
C VAL A 50 -18.56 -12.35 -1.29
N ASN A 51 -18.11 -11.10 -1.15
CA ASN A 51 -18.79 -10.06 -0.40
C ASN A 51 -18.49 -8.67 -0.98
N ARG A 52 -19.19 -7.66 -0.46
CA ARG A 52 -19.13 -6.27 -0.92
C ARG A 52 -17.76 -5.62 -0.73
N HIS A 53 -17.02 -5.95 0.34
CA HIS A 53 -15.68 -5.41 0.57
C HIS A 53 -14.66 -5.92 -0.47
N ILE A 54 -14.72 -7.22 -0.81
CA ILE A 54 -13.89 -7.78 -1.88
C ILE A 54 -14.27 -7.17 -3.23
N GLU A 55 -15.57 -6.95 -3.47
CA GLU A 55 -16.04 -6.30 -4.70
C GLU A 55 -15.52 -4.87 -4.83
N LEU A 56 -15.57 -4.08 -3.75
CA LEU A 56 -15.01 -2.72 -3.70
C LEU A 56 -13.54 -2.71 -4.11
N ILE A 57 -12.73 -3.60 -3.53
CA ILE A 57 -11.29 -3.70 -3.82
C ILE A 57 -11.04 -4.16 -5.27
N ILE A 58 -11.82 -5.12 -5.78
CA ILE A 58 -11.73 -5.56 -7.18
C ILE A 58 -12.08 -4.41 -8.13
N LYS A 59 -13.14 -3.65 -7.83
CA LYS A 59 -13.53 -2.47 -8.61
C LYS A 59 -12.43 -1.41 -8.62
N TYR A 60 -11.79 -1.13 -7.48
CA TYR A 60 -10.63 -0.25 -7.44
C TYR A 60 -9.53 -0.70 -8.41
N VAL A 61 -9.14 -1.97 -8.38
CA VAL A 61 -8.06 -2.49 -9.26
C VAL A 61 -8.44 -2.44 -10.74
N VAL A 62 -9.67 -2.84 -11.07
CA VAL A 62 -10.12 -3.04 -12.44
C VAL A 62 -10.59 -1.74 -13.09
N GLN A 63 -11.23 -0.86 -12.32
CA GLN A 63 -11.97 0.32 -12.79
C GLN A 63 -11.45 1.65 -12.21
N GLY A 64 -10.57 1.62 -11.21
CA GLY A 64 -9.99 2.82 -10.59
C GLY A 64 -10.71 3.31 -9.33
N LEU A 65 -10.09 4.27 -8.64
CA LEU A 65 -10.56 4.79 -7.35
C LEU A 65 -11.94 5.46 -7.42
N GLU A 66 -12.19 6.26 -8.44
CA GLU A 66 -13.47 6.98 -8.59
C GLU A 66 -14.66 6.01 -8.64
N ASN A 67 -14.55 4.94 -9.44
CA ASN A 67 -15.58 3.90 -9.53
C ASN A 67 -15.72 3.10 -8.22
N ALA A 68 -14.64 2.92 -7.47
CA ALA A 68 -14.68 2.27 -6.16
C ALA A 68 -15.41 3.14 -5.11
N ILE A 69 -15.12 4.44 -5.08
CA ILE A 69 -15.81 5.40 -4.20
C ILE A 69 -17.30 5.45 -4.55
N ARG A 70 -17.64 5.59 -5.82
CA ARG A 70 -19.04 5.60 -6.28
C ARG A 70 -19.78 4.31 -5.91
N PHE A 71 -19.12 3.16 -6.01
CA PHE A 71 -19.72 1.89 -5.61
C PHE A 71 -20.10 1.85 -4.12
N ALA A 72 -19.36 2.57 -3.28
CA ALA A 72 -19.53 2.60 -1.83
C ALA A 72 -20.12 3.92 -1.28
N GLU A 73 -20.64 4.80 -2.15
CA GLU A 73 -21.09 6.15 -1.81
C GLU A 73 -22.08 6.22 -0.62
N TYR A 74 -22.94 5.21 -0.48
CA TYR A 74 -23.93 5.12 0.58
C TYR A 74 -23.62 4.06 1.65
N ASP A 75 -22.42 3.46 1.59
CA ASP A 75 -22.01 2.41 2.51
C ASP A 75 -21.21 3.00 3.67
N THR A 76 -21.88 3.16 4.81
CA THR A 76 -21.30 3.73 6.02
C THR A 76 -20.66 2.68 6.94
N CYS A 77 -20.50 1.44 6.48
CA CYS A 77 -19.81 0.40 7.25
C CYS A 77 -18.39 0.87 7.59
N PRO A 78 -17.95 0.78 8.87
CA PRO A 78 -16.61 1.21 9.27
C PRO A 78 -15.48 0.61 8.43
N THR A 79 -15.60 -0.68 8.08
CA THR A 79 -14.62 -1.37 7.23
C THR A 79 -14.59 -0.81 5.80
N THR A 80 -15.75 -0.46 5.23
CA THR A 80 -15.83 0.17 3.91
C THR A 80 -15.16 1.54 3.91
N VAL A 81 -15.46 2.36 4.91
CA VAL A 81 -14.84 3.70 5.09
C VAL A 81 -13.32 3.57 5.22
N GLU A 82 -12.85 2.66 6.07
CA GLU A 82 -11.42 2.40 6.27
C GLU A 82 -10.70 2.00 4.97
N ILE A 83 -11.29 1.10 4.17
CA ILE A 83 -10.74 0.70 2.87
C ILE A 83 -10.65 1.91 1.94
N ILE A 84 -11.70 2.73 1.86
CA ILE A 84 -11.70 3.90 0.97
C ILE A 84 -10.66 4.93 1.41
N GLU A 85 -10.58 5.26 2.70
CA GLU A 85 -9.57 6.19 3.22
C GLU A 85 -8.14 5.69 2.93
N PHE A 86 -7.90 4.40 3.12
CA PHE A 86 -6.63 3.77 2.78
C PHE A 86 -6.31 3.90 1.28
N LEU A 87 -7.26 3.57 0.40
CA LEU A 87 -7.06 3.64 -1.05
C LEU A 87 -6.85 5.08 -1.55
N ILE A 88 -7.57 6.05 -0.97
CA ILE A 88 -7.35 7.48 -1.23
C ILE A 88 -5.93 7.86 -0.83
N SER A 89 -5.48 7.44 0.35
CA SER A 89 -4.13 7.74 0.84
C SER A 89 -3.04 7.18 -0.08
N VAL A 90 -3.19 5.92 -0.53
CA VAL A 90 -2.28 5.30 -1.50
C VAL A 90 -2.24 6.06 -2.84
N GLU A 91 -3.39 6.47 -3.37
CA GLU A 91 -3.45 7.25 -4.61
C GLU A 91 -2.82 8.63 -4.45
N LYS A 92 -3.02 9.26 -3.29
CA LYS A 92 -2.51 10.58 -2.97
C LYS A 92 -0.98 10.58 -2.83
N THR A 93 -0.41 9.61 -2.12
CA THR A 93 1.05 9.51 -1.95
C THR A 93 1.77 8.88 -3.14
N GLY A 94 1.06 8.12 -3.97
CA GLY A 94 1.63 7.37 -5.10
C GLY A 94 1.69 8.16 -6.42
N LYS A 95 1.09 9.35 -6.48
CA LYS A 95 1.10 10.22 -7.68
C LYS A 95 2.19 11.27 -7.59
N GLN A 96 2.66 11.71 -8.75
CA GLN A 96 3.51 12.88 -8.87
C GLN A 96 2.67 14.14 -8.69
N THR A 97 2.41 14.50 -7.44
CA THR A 97 1.65 15.69 -7.07
C THR A 97 2.39 16.44 -5.98
N LEU A 98 2.25 17.77 -5.97
CA LEU A 98 2.68 18.59 -4.84
C LEU A 98 1.83 18.21 -3.63
N ILE A 99 2.46 17.49 -2.70
CA ILE A 99 1.89 17.09 -1.42
C ILE A 99 2.84 17.54 -0.32
N ASP A 100 2.28 18.04 0.77
CA ASP A 100 3.07 18.47 1.91
C ASP A 100 3.76 17.26 2.58
N THR A 101 5.00 17.47 3.04
CA THR A 101 5.78 16.40 3.67
C THR A 101 5.15 15.93 4.98
N ASN A 102 4.60 16.83 5.80
CA ASN A 102 3.94 16.45 7.04
C ASN A 102 2.65 15.69 6.78
N GLU A 103 1.94 16.07 5.72
CA GLU A 103 0.78 15.29 5.27
C GLU A 103 1.17 13.87 4.87
N VAL A 104 2.21 13.68 4.05
CA VAL A 104 2.69 12.32 3.69
C VAL A 104 3.06 11.51 4.94
N LYS A 105 3.77 12.12 5.89
CA LYS A 105 4.16 11.48 7.16
C LYS A 105 2.94 11.05 7.97
N ALA A 106 1.92 11.90 8.07
CA ALA A 106 0.68 11.59 8.75
C ALA A 106 -0.05 10.40 8.09
N LEU A 107 -0.09 10.35 6.76
CA LEU A 107 -0.68 9.23 6.01
C LEU A 107 0.12 7.93 6.20
N ILE A 108 1.46 7.98 6.21
CA ILE A 108 2.31 6.82 6.49
C ILE A 108 2.00 6.24 7.87
N ILE A 109 1.86 7.09 8.90
CA ILE A 109 1.58 6.65 10.26
C ILE A 109 0.14 6.12 10.37
N LYS A 110 -0.84 6.85 9.84
CA LYS A 110 -2.27 6.50 9.95
C LYS A 110 -2.61 5.19 9.25
N HIS A 111 -2.05 4.96 8.06
CA HIS A 111 -2.43 3.87 7.17
C HIS A 111 -1.34 2.82 6.98
N GLU A 112 -0.27 2.90 7.78
CA GLU A 112 0.90 2.00 7.71
C GLU A 112 1.46 1.88 6.28
N LEU A 113 1.51 3.02 5.57
CA LEU A 113 1.99 3.03 4.19
C LEU A 113 3.47 2.65 4.15
N VAL A 114 3.82 1.83 3.17
CA VAL A 114 5.19 1.40 2.92
C VAL A 114 5.77 2.14 1.72
N GLN A 115 7.08 2.02 1.53
CA GLN A 115 7.80 2.65 0.43
C GLN A 115 7.16 2.39 -0.94
N GLU A 116 6.59 1.21 -1.18
CA GLU A 116 5.92 0.89 -2.45
C GLU A 116 4.67 1.73 -2.74
N HIS A 117 4.09 2.39 -1.73
CA HIS A 117 2.97 3.32 -1.88
C HIS A 117 3.40 4.77 -2.13
N ILE A 118 4.70 5.08 -2.01
CA ILE A 118 5.21 6.45 -2.05
C ILE A 118 5.84 6.72 -3.42
N HIS A 119 5.47 7.85 -4.03
CA HIS A 119 6.06 8.28 -5.30
C HIS A 119 7.58 8.49 -5.17
N ASN A 120 8.33 8.16 -6.23
CA ASN A 120 9.80 8.18 -6.19
C ASN A 120 10.39 9.54 -5.84
N ASP A 121 9.76 10.64 -6.26
CA ASP A 121 10.22 12.01 -5.97
C ASP A 121 10.17 12.33 -4.46
N LEU A 122 9.17 11.79 -3.76
CA LEU A 122 9.04 11.94 -2.31
C LEU A 122 10.09 11.13 -1.55
N LEU A 123 10.58 10.04 -2.14
CA LEU A 123 11.60 9.18 -1.53
C LEU A 123 13.02 9.77 -1.57
N GLY A 124 13.20 11.01 -2.02
CA GLY A 124 14.41 11.80 -1.79
C GLY A 124 14.40 12.54 -0.44
N ASN A 125 13.26 12.61 0.24
CA ASN A 125 13.12 13.33 1.51
C ASN A 125 13.46 12.43 2.70
N THR A 126 14.45 12.83 3.50
CA THR A 126 14.89 12.07 4.68
C THR A 126 13.81 11.96 5.76
N ASP A 127 12.98 12.99 5.95
CA ASP A 127 11.91 12.97 6.96
C ASP A 127 10.82 11.94 6.65
N ILE A 128 10.57 11.67 5.37
CA ILE A 128 9.65 10.61 4.93
C ILE A 128 10.26 9.24 5.25
N TRP A 129 11.56 9.07 5.00
CA TRP A 129 12.28 7.85 5.35
C TRP A 129 12.30 7.58 6.86
N GLU A 130 12.46 8.61 7.69
CA GLU A 130 12.39 8.46 9.15
C GLU A 130 11.05 7.86 9.59
N CYS A 131 9.93 8.26 8.95
CA CYS A 131 8.61 7.68 9.22
C CYS A 131 8.50 6.24 8.72
N LEU A 132 8.97 5.96 7.50
CA LEU A 132 8.94 4.61 6.92
C LEU A 132 9.75 3.62 7.77
N LEU A 133 10.93 4.02 8.25
CA LEU A 133 11.85 3.13 8.98
C LEU A 133 11.32 2.65 10.33
N ARG A 134 10.51 3.47 11.02
CA ARG A 134 9.95 3.11 12.33
C ARG A 134 9.11 1.82 12.30
N GLN A 135 8.52 1.51 11.15
CA GLN A 135 7.59 0.40 10.97
C GLN A 135 8.11 -0.63 9.95
N MET A 136 9.32 -0.42 9.42
CA MET A 136 9.85 -1.22 8.32
C MET A 136 10.35 -2.58 8.83
N PRO A 137 9.88 -3.71 8.27
CA PRO A 137 10.46 -5.02 8.56
C PRO A 137 11.96 -5.04 8.20
N VAL A 138 12.77 -5.74 9.01
CA VAL A 138 14.24 -5.81 8.82
C VAL A 138 14.62 -6.25 7.41
N THR A 139 13.89 -7.20 6.83
CA THR A 139 14.11 -7.65 5.44
C THR A 139 13.93 -6.51 4.44
N ALA A 140 12.87 -5.71 4.56
CA ALA A 140 12.64 -4.53 3.72
C ALA A 140 13.71 -3.45 3.96
N MET A 141 14.17 -3.29 5.21
CA MET A 141 15.25 -2.36 5.54
C MET A 141 16.58 -2.75 4.88
N LEU A 142 16.95 -4.03 4.93
CA LEU A 142 18.15 -4.56 4.27
C LEU A 142 18.15 -4.29 2.77
N HIS A 143 17.00 -4.47 2.10
CA HIS A 143 16.87 -4.17 0.67
C HIS A 143 17.05 -2.68 0.33
N ASN A 144 16.87 -1.79 1.31
CA ASN A 144 16.95 -0.35 1.12
C ASN A 144 18.24 0.30 1.63
N LEU A 145 19.20 -0.47 2.15
CA LEU A 145 20.47 0.04 2.69
C LEU A 145 21.22 0.94 1.71
N GLY A 146 21.33 0.52 0.44
CA GLY A 146 22.01 1.33 -0.57
C GLY A 146 21.34 2.69 -0.82
N LYS A 147 20.01 2.77 -0.71
CA LYS A 147 19.27 4.03 -0.84
C LYS A 147 19.42 4.90 0.40
N MET A 148 19.32 4.30 1.59
CA MET A 148 19.51 5.01 2.86
C MET A 148 20.92 5.59 2.99
N SER A 149 21.95 4.86 2.54
CA SER A 149 23.33 5.35 2.51
C SER A 149 23.49 6.55 1.59
N LYS A 150 22.90 6.54 0.38
CA LYS A 150 22.89 7.69 -0.54
C LYS A 150 22.19 8.92 0.03
N LEU A 151 21.24 8.73 0.95
CA LEU A 151 20.52 9.79 1.63
C LEU A 151 21.19 10.20 2.96
N HIS A 152 22.38 9.68 3.27
CA HIS A 152 23.11 9.95 4.51
C HIS A 152 22.31 9.62 5.79
N LEU A 153 21.31 8.74 5.70
CA LEU A 153 20.44 8.33 6.83
C LEU A 153 21.10 7.36 7.82
N LEU A 154 22.28 6.85 7.48
CA LEU A 154 23.04 5.89 8.29
C LEU A 154 24.24 6.53 9.00
N GLU A 155 24.46 7.83 8.82
CA GLU A 155 25.57 8.55 9.45
C GLU A 155 25.23 8.85 10.93
N GLY A 156 26.24 8.88 11.80
CA GLY A 156 26.07 8.94 13.26
C GLY A 156 25.33 10.17 13.82
N HIS A 157 25.04 11.18 13.00
CA HIS A 157 24.23 12.36 13.37
C HIS A 157 22.80 12.33 12.82
N SER A 158 22.46 11.32 12.01
CA SER A 158 21.16 11.16 11.35
C SER A 158 20.20 10.28 12.16
N PHE A 159 19.11 9.78 11.57
CA PHE A 159 18.04 9.01 12.21
C PHE A 159 18.51 8.06 13.33
N PHE A 160 19.52 7.21 13.08
CA PHE A 160 20.06 6.28 14.09
C PHE A 160 20.90 6.96 15.19
N GLY A 161 21.57 8.07 14.87
CA GLY A 161 22.31 8.90 15.81
C GLY A 161 21.42 9.58 16.85
N ARG A 162 20.25 10.07 16.44
CA ARG A 162 19.27 10.72 17.34
C ARG A 162 18.73 9.77 18.42
N TYR A 163 18.60 8.48 18.12
CA TYR A 163 18.18 7.46 19.10
C TYR A 163 19.32 6.92 19.98
N SER A 164 20.57 7.14 19.59
CA SER A 164 21.75 6.68 20.34
C SER A 164 22.07 7.56 21.55
N ASN A 165 21.61 8.83 21.56
CA ASN A 165 21.89 9.82 22.61
C ASN A 165 20.92 9.80 23.81
N HIS A 166 20.01 8.82 23.91
CA HIS A 166 19.07 8.68 25.04
C HIS A 166 19.45 7.59 26.06
N LYS A 167 20.73 7.16 26.09
CA LYS A 167 21.27 6.28 27.13
C LYS A 167 22.61 6.82 27.65
N THR A 168 22.53 7.79 28.55
CA THR A 168 23.55 8.09 29.58
C THR A 168 22.85 8.79 30.73
#